data_AF-A0AAE4M1X6-F1
#
_entry.id   AF-A0AAE4M1X6-F1
#
_cell.length_a   1.000
_cell.length_b   1.000
_cell.length_c   1.000
_cell.angle_alpha   90.00
_cell.angle_beta   90.00
_cell.angle_gamma   90.00
#
_symmetry.space_group_name_H-M   'P 1'
#
loop_
_entity.id
_entity.type
_entity.pdbx_description
1 polymer ?
#
loop_
_entity_poly.entity_id
_entity_poly.type
_entity_poly.pdbx_seq_one_letter_code
_entity_poly.pdbx_strand_id
1 'polypeptide(L)'
;MKNLITIIMGLALTACGGGGGGGGDKSNDNATPPPAQTTVIVEEPSMQNLDVPDGFDYDPRLESSLAVDISGYSLQRAHLSIYKEYREDASGTYQAKYSSNVASAALTSGKANLDFSTSDSQGNLLIEIWFYDGSEPLQKVVSTGNTTWRM
;
A
#
# COMPACT_ATOMS: atom_id res chain seq x y z
N MET A 1 -21.91 -30.03 -24.94
CA MET A 1 -21.30 -29.74 -26.25
C MET A 1 -21.16 -28.24 -26.41
N LYS A 2 -19.96 -27.80 -26.77
CA LYS A 2 -19.64 -26.63 -27.62
C LYS A 2 -20.06 -25.21 -27.15
N ASN A 3 -19.05 -24.48 -26.64
CA ASN A 3 -18.60 -23.13 -27.03
C ASN A 3 -19.63 -21.97 -27.11
N LEU A 4 -19.31 -20.81 -26.52
CA LEU A 4 -18.59 -19.73 -27.23
C LEU A 4 -18.32 -18.50 -26.33
N ILE A 5 -17.10 -17.98 -26.46
CA ILE A 5 -16.61 -16.68 -25.98
C ILE A 5 -17.18 -15.58 -26.89
N THR A 6 -17.70 -14.48 -26.33
CA THR A 6 -17.88 -13.22 -27.07
C THR A 6 -17.58 -12.01 -26.19
N ILE A 7 -16.54 -11.28 -26.60
CA ILE A 7 -16.08 -9.95 -26.19
C ILE A 7 -17.12 -8.89 -26.52
N ILE A 8 -17.42 -7.95 -25.61
CA ILE A 8 -17.93 -6.62 -25.98
C ILE A 8 -17.21 -5.53 -25.18
N MET A 9 -16.36 -4.83 -25.92
CA MET A 9 -15.76 -3.53 -25.66
C MET A 9 -16.85 -2.44 -25.60
N GLY A 10 -16.78 -1.55 -24.61
CA GLY A 10 -17.72 -0.43 -24.47
C GLY A 10 -17.13 0.73 -23.67
N LEU A 11 -16.13 1.41 -24.24
CA LEU A 11 -15.74 2.75 -23.80
C LEU A 11 -16.65 3.78 -24.46
N ALA A 12 -17.46 4.48 -23.66
CA ALA A 12 -18.12 5.72 -24.06
C ALA A 12 -17.73 6.80 -23.05
N LEU A 13 -16.56 7.42 -23.25
CA LEU A 13 -16.18 8.67 -22.60
C LEU A 13 -16.90 9.80 -23.34
N THR A 14 -18.07 10.20 -22.86
CA THR A 14 -18.76 11.39 -23.36
C THR A 14 -17.97 12.63 -22.95
N ALA A 15 -17.52 13.34 -23.98
CA ALA A 15 -16.68 14.52 -23.91
C ALA A 15 -17.34 15.67 -23.14
N CYS A 16 -16.49 16.33 -22.36
CA CYS A 16 -16.63 17.68 -21.84
C CYS A 16 -16.87 18.67 -22.99
N GLY A 17 -17.99 19.41 -22.94
CA GLY A 17 -18.34 20.44 -23.91
C GLY A 17 -19.33 21.44 -23.31
N GLY A 18 -18.83 22.40 -22.54
CA GLY A 18 -19.62 23.46 -21.94
C GLY A 18 -19.02 24.83 -22.22
N GLY A 19 -19.44 25.46 -23.32
CA GLY A 19 -19.08 26.83 -23.68
C GLY A 19 -20.30 27.53 -24.29
N GLY A 20 -20.75 28.61 -23.67
CA GLY A 20 -21.86 29.43 -24.15
C GLY A 20 -21.98 30.70 -23.33
N GLY A 21 -21.48 31.80 -23.89
CA GLY A 21 -21.63 33.15 -23.33
C GLY A 21 -22.70 33.95 -24.07
N GLY A 22 -23.19 35.00 -23.41
CA GLY A 22 -23.83 36.16 -24.04
C GLY A 22 -25.28 36.39 -23.66
N GLY A 23 -25.55 37.54 -23.03
CA GLY A 23 -26.90 38.07 -22.83
C GLY A 23 -26.89 39.21 -21.82
N GLY A 24 -26.68 40.44 -22.30
CA GLY A 24 -26.73 41.64 -21.49
C GLY A 24 -28.17 42.11 -21.27
N ASP A 25 -28.48 42.46 -20.02
CA ASP A 25 -29.65 43.25 -19.68
C ASP A 25 -29.21 44.54 -18.98
N LYS A 26 -29.72 45.65 -19.50
CA LYS A 26 -29.58 46.98 -18.90
C LYS A 26 -30.57 47.09 -17.74
N SER A 27 -30.05 47.13 -16.52
CA SER A 27 -30.81 47.58 -15.36
C SER A 27 -30.02 48.66 -14.63
N ASN A 28 -30.68 49.81 -14.47
CA ASN A 28 -30.25 50.93 -13.65
C ASN A 28 -30.31 50.49 -12.18
N ASP A 29 -29.18 50.12 -11.60
CA ASP A 29 -29.04 49.93 -10.16
C ASP A 29 -27.99 50.89 -9.61
N ASN A 30 -28.46 51.78 -8.74
CA ASN A 30 -27.68 52.76 -8.01
C ASN A 30 -26.80 52.04 -6.97
N ALA A 31 -25.63 51.56 -7.39
CA ALA A 31 -24.75 50.73 -6.58
C ALA A 31 -23.84 51.57 -5.65
N THR A 32 -23.99 51.36 -4.35
CA THR A 32 -22.99 51.66 -3.31
C THR A 32 -21.65 51.02 -3.68
N PRO A 33 -20.48 51.66 -3.42
CA PRO A 33 -19.19 51.09 -3.77
C PRO A 33 -19.01 49.73 -3.07
N PRO A 34 -18.56 48.68 -3.78
CA PRO A 34 -18.22 47.43 -3.12
C PRO A 34 -17.07 47.67 -2.13
N PRO A 35 -17.06 46.98 -0.97
CA PRO A 35 -15.96 47.09 -0.03
C PRO A 35 -14.66 46.69 -0.75
N ALA A 36 -13.60 47.49 -0.54
CA ALA A 36 -12.28 47.19 -1.08
C ALA A 36 -11.87 45.78 -0.63
N GLN A 37 -11.74 44.86 -1.59
CA GLN A 37 -11.17 43.55 -1.33
C GLN A 37 -9.68 43.74 -1.07
N THR A 38 -9.26 43.55 0.18
CA THR A 38 -7.85 43.34 0.51
C THR A 38 -7.41 42.06 -0.19
N THR A 39 -6.64 42.19 -1.26
CA THR A 39 -5.97 41.05 -1.90
C THR A 39 -4.97 40.48 -0.89
N VAL A 40 -5.31 39.35 -0.27
CA VAL A 40 -4.34 38.55 0.47
C VAL A 40 -3.42 37.95 -0.58
N ILE A 41 -2.19 38.46 -0.64
CA ILE A 41 -1.12 37.83 -1.42
C ILE A 41 -0.81 36.53 -0.68
N VAL A 42 -1.40 35.42 -1.13
CA VAL A 42 -0.97 34.09 -0.72
C VAL A 42 0.30 33.83 -1.52
N GLU A 43 1.46 33.97 -0.87
CA GLU A 43 2.74 33.59 -1.45
C GLU A 43 2.68 32.10 -1.81
N GLU A 44 2.78 31.80 -3.11
CA GLU A 44 2.84 30.41 -3.56
C GLU A 44 4.12 29.78 -3.02
N PRO A 45 4.04 28.56 -2.43
CA PRO A 45 5.22 27.91 -1.88
C PRO A 45 6.27 27.71 -2.99
N SER A 46 7.41 28.40 -2.86
CA SER A 46 8.52 28.28 -3.83
C SER A 46 9.50 27.18 -3.39
N MET A 47 10.07 26.46 -4.36
CA MET A 47 11.10 25.44 -4.10
C MET A 47 12.40 26.04 -3.54
N GLN A 48 12.55 27.37 -3.54
CA GLN A 48 13.74 28.07 -3.03
C GLN A 48 13.83 28.08 -1.50
N ASN A 49 12.75 27.67 -0.80
CA ASN A 49 12.65 27.67 0.66
C ASN A 49 12.57 26.26 1.27
N LEU A 50 13.05 25.22 0.58
CA LEU A 50 13.13 23.87 1.15
C LEU A 50 14.39 23.73 2.01
N ASP A 51 14.21 23.76 3.32
CA ASP A 51 15.27 23.50 4.29
C ASP A 51 15.14 22.06 4.79
N VAL A 52 16.22 21.27 4.70
CA VAL A 52 16.22 19.93 5.29
C VAL A 52 16.69 20.06 6.73
N PRO A 53 15.90 19.59 7.71
CA PRO A 53 16.31 19.68 9.11
C PRO A 53 17.68 19.06 9.35
N ASP A 54 18.48 19.69 10.20
CA ASP A 54 19.73 19.11 10.68
C ASP A 54 19.47 17.73 11.28
N GLY A 55 20.23 16.72 10.83
CA GLY A 55 20.10 15.34 11.28
C GLY A 55 19.02 14.52 10.58
N PHE A 56 18.41 15.02 9.50
CA PHE A 56 17.54 14.21 8.65
C PHE A 56 18.31 13.01 8.05
N ASP A 57 17.77 11.80 8.24
CA ASP A 57 18.32 10.59 7.66
C ASP A 57 17.70 10.33 6.28
N TYR A 58 18.54 10.24 5.27
CA TYR A 58 18.13 9.94 3.90
C TYR A 58 18.13 8.44 3.60
N ASP A 59 18.46 7.58 4.57
CA ASP A 59 18.38 6.14 4.42
C ASP A 59 16.96 5.65 4.77
N PRO A 60 16.11 5.32 3.78
CA PRO A 60 14.78 4.81 4.07
C PRO A 60 14.83 3.34 4.53
N ARG A 61 16.00 2.70 4.63
CA ARG A 61 16.09 1.28 5.00
C ARG A 61 15.87 1.09 6.48
N LEU A 62 14.93 0.21 6.79
CA LEU A 62 14.65 -0.30 8.11
C LEU A 62 15.04 -1.77 8.17
N GLU A 63 16.10 -2.08 8.92
CA GLU A 63 16.50 -3.44 9.24
C GLU A 63 15.58 -4.02 10.32
N SER A 64 15.12 -5.25 10.13
CA SER A 64 14.20 -5.94 11.03
C SER A 64 14.57 -7.40 11.17
N SER A 65 14.21 -7.99 12.31
CA SER A 65 14.38 -9.42 12.58
C SER A 65 13.05 -10.02 13.03
N LEU A 66 12.72 -11.20 12.51
CA LEU A 66 11.53 -11.96 12.85
C LEU A 66 11.92 -13.35 13.36
N ALA A 67 11.59 -13.61 14.63
CA ALA A 67 11.64 -14.93 15.22
C ALA A 67 10.28 -15.63 15.08
N VAL A 68 10.27 -16.79 14.45
CA VAL A 68 9.09 -17.65 14.29
C VAL A 68 9.27 -18.92 15.11
N ASP A 69 8.25 -19.26 15.88
CA ASP A 69 8.15 -20.52 16.63
C ASP A 69 6.75 -21.12 16.48
N ILE A 70 6.64 -22.17 15.68
CA ILE A 70 5.43 -22.97 15.51
C ILE A 70 5.56 -24.36 16.14
N SER A 71 6.56 -24.57 17.01
CA SER A 71 6.85 -25.90 17.56
C SER A 71 5.72 -26.47 18.42
N GLY A 72 4.81 -25.62 18.93
CA GLY A 72 3.57 -26.06 19.57
C GLY A 72 2.50 -26.59 18.60
N TYR A 73 2.60 -26.23 17.31
CA TYR A 73 1.70 -26.65 16.24
C TYR A 73 2.26 -27.82 15.43
N SER A 74 3.51 -27.70 14.94
CA SER A 74 4.15 -28.71 14.11
C SER A 74 5.67 -28.67 14.22
N LEU A 75 6.29 -29.85 14.16
CA LEU A 75 7.74 -30.04 14.07
C LEU A 75 8.20 -30.45 12.66
N GLN A 76 7.26 -30.57 11.73
CA GLN A 76 7.57 -30.95 10.35
C GLN A 76 8.42 -29.89 9.66
N ARG A 77 9.15 -30.31 8.61
CA ARG A 77 9.87 -29.38 7.73
C ARG A 77 8.85 -28.45 7.08
N ALA A 78 9.13 -27.16 7.12
CA ALA A 78 8.31 -26.13 6.50
C ALA A 78 9.22 -25.01 5.96
N HIS A 79 8.67 -24.15 5.12
CA HIS A 79 9.36 -23.02 4.54
C HIS A 79 8.62 -21.72 4.86
N LEU A 80 9.31 -20.79 5.51
CA LEU A 80 8.84 -19.44 5.82
C LEU A 80 9.13 -18.52 4.63
N SER A 81 8.19 -17.63 4.32
CA SER A 81 8.39 -16.53 3.37
C SER A 81 7.74 -15.25 3.89
N ILE A 82 8.40 -14.11 3.67
CA ILE A 82 7.92 -12.78 4.08
C ILE A 82 7.70 -11.94 2.81
N TYR A 83 6.52 -11.34 2.67
CA TYR A 83 6.11 -10.57 1.50
C TYR A 83 5.71 -9.14 1.88
N LYS A 84 6.14 -8.17 1.06
CA LYS A 84 5.79 -6.75 1.22
C LYS A 84 4.42 -6.39 0.66
N GLU A 85 3.96 -7.13 -0.35
CA GLU A 85 2.72 -6.87 -1.05
C GLU A 85 1.82 -8.11 -1.00
N TYR A 86 0.56 -7.89 -0.66
CA TYR A 86 -0.46 -8.92 -0.66
C TYR A 86 -1.84 -8.30 -0.86
N ARG A 87 -2.84 -9.14 -1.12
CA ARG A 87 -4.26 -8.78 -1.20
C ARG A 87 -5.01 -9.60 -0.18
N GLU A 88 -5.95 -8.99 0.51
CA GLU A 88 -6.94 -9.73 1.30
C GLU A 88 -8.17 -9.95 0.41
N ASP A 89 -8.69 -11.17 0.38
CA ASP A 89 -9.91 -11.48 -0.31
C ASP A 89 -11.15 -11.33 0.59
N ALA A 90 -12.34 -11.50 0.01
CA ALA A 90 -13.60 -11.34 0.73
C ALA A 90 -13.82 -12.39 1.85
N SER A 91 -13.05 -13.48 1.85
CA SER A 91 -13.07 -14.53 2.88
C SER A 91 -12.11 -14.25 4.05
N GLY A 92 -11.29 -13.21 3.96
CA GLY A 92 -10.25 -12.93 4.95
C GLY A 92 -8.98 -13.76 4.76
N THR A 93 -8.83 -14.42 3.60
CA THR A 93 -7.60 -15.11 3.22
C THR A 93 -6.68 -14.13 2.47
N TYR A 94 -5.37 -14.34 2.60
CA TYR A 94 -4.39 -13.47 1.96
C TYR A 94 -3.78 -14.12 0.71
N GLN A 95 -3.58 -13.31 -0.32
CA GLN A 95 -2.87 -13.70 -1.53
C GLN A 95 -1.58 -12.89 -1.63
N ALA A 96 -0.45 -13.55 -1.40
CA ALA A 96 0.86 -12.95 -1.53
C ALA A 96 1.17 -12.59 -2.98
N LYS A 97 1.78 -11.42 -3.19
CA LYS A 97 2.46 -11.13 -4.46
C LYS A 97 3.86 -11.73 -4.37
N TYR A 98 4.07 -12.92 -4.93
CA TYR A 98 5.31 -13.68 -4.71
C TYR A 98 6.60 -12.97 -5.14
N SER A 99 6.54 -12.07 -6.14
CA SER A 99 7.68 -11.24 -6.53
C SER A 99 8.08 -10.18 -5.50
N SER A 100 7.27 -9.98 -4.45
CA SER A 100 7.56 -9.07 -3.33
C SER A 100 8.21 -9.75 -2.13
N ASN A 101 8.68 -11.00 -2.29
CA ASN A 101 9.42 -11.71 -1.24
C ASN A 101 10.68 -10.94 -0.86
N VAL A 102 10.90 -10.75 0.44
CA VAL A 102 12.09 -10.06 0.98
C VAL A 102 13.01 -10.97 1.76
N ALA A 103 12.46 -12.04 2.33
CA ALA A 103 13.23 -13.04 3.03
C ALA A 103 12.46 -14.36 3.07
N SER A 104 13.22 -15.44 3.14
CA SER A 104 12.70 -16.80 3.28
C SER A 104 13.71 -17.68 3.99
N ALA A 105 13.22 -18.70 4.70
CA ALA A 105 14.06 -19.66 5.38
C ALA A 105 13.31 -20.98 5.62
N ALA A 106 14.04 -22.08 5.72
CA ALA A 106 13.47 -23.32 6.23
C ALA A 106 13.29 -23.24 7.75
N LEU A 107 12.18 -23.79 8.25
CA LEU A 107 12.00 -24.01 9.69
C LEU A 107 12.73 -25.29 10.10
N THR A 108 13.46 -25.21 11.21
CA THR A 108 14.10 -26.36 11.86
C THR A 108 13.38 -26.62 13.18
N SER A 109 12.76 -27.80 13.31
CA SER A 109 11.94 -28.16 14.48
C SER A 109 10.89 -27.10 14.83
N GLY A 110 10.21 -26.56 13.80
CA GLY A 110 9.20 -25.52 13.95
C GLY A 110 9.73 -24.11 14.23
N LYS A 111 11.04 -23.86 14.14
CA LYS A 111 11.63 -22.54 14.47
C LYS A 111 12.47 -21.97 13.34
N ALA A 112 12.48 -20.64 13.22
CA ALA A 112 13.36 -19.89 12.33
C ALA A 112 13.59 -18.47 12.87
N ASN A 113 14.72 -17.87 12.54
CA ASN A 113 14.97 -16.45 12.70
C ASN A 113 15.40 -15.87 11.35
N LEU A 114 14.77 -14.79 10.91
CA LEU A 114 15.08 -14.14 9.64
C LEU A 114 15.34 -12.67 9.87
N ASP A 115 16.44 -12.19 9.30
CA ASP A 115 16.74 -10.77 9.19
C ASP A 115 16.36 -10.30 7.78
N PHE A 116 15.75 -9.13 7.70
CA PHE A 116 15.27 -8.56 6.44
C PHE A 116 15.24 -7.03 6.50
N SER A 117 15.38 -6.41 5.33
CA SER A 117 15.35 -4.96 5.17
C SER A 117 14.09 -4.53 4.43
N THR A 118 13.40 -3.52 4.95
CA THR A 118 12.23 -2.89 4.33
C THR A 118 12.40 -1.37 4.25
N SER A 119 11.45 -0.65 3.64
CA SER A 119 11.41 0.80 3.81
C SER A 119 10.84 1.16 5.19
N ASP A 120 11.26 2.26 5.77
CA ASP A 120 10.60 2.96 6.88
C ASP A 120 9.11 3.28 6.62
N SER A 121 8.73 3.49 5.35
CA SER A 121 7.36 3.67 4.89
C SER A 121 6.62 2.34 4.64
N GLN A 122 7.29 1.19 4.80
CA GLN A 122 6.67 -0.12 4.60
C GLN A 122 5.60 -0.35 5.68
N GLY A 123 4.38 -0.65 5.21
CA GLY A 123 3.27 -1.05 6.06
C GLY A 123 3.40 -2.50 6.54
N ASN A 124 2.25 -3.15 6.73
CA ASN A 124 2.21 -4.53 7.17
C ASN A 124 2.85 -5.49 6.14
N LEU A 125 3.38 -6.60 6.65
CA LEU A 125 3.97 -7.69 5.89
C LEU A 125 3.11 -8.93 6.04
N LEU A 126 3.01 -9.73 4.98
CA LEU A 126 2.41 -11.05 5.04
C LEU A 126 3.51 -12.09 5.21
N ILE A 127 3.34 -12.97 6.19
CA ILE A 127 4.18 -14.14 6.39
C ILE A 127 3.38 -15.37 5.98
N GLU A 128 4.00 -16.25 5.20
CA GLU A 128 3.48 -17.58 4.88
C GLU A 128 4.43 -18.68 5.35
N ILE A 129 3.87 -19.73 5.94
CA ILE A 129 4.58 -20.97 6.25
C ILE A 129 3.98 -22.09 5.40
N TRP A 130 4.76 -22.57 4.44
CA TRP A 130 4.39 -23.68 3.57
C TRP A 130 4.90 -25.00 4.12
N PHE A 131 4.01 -25.98 4.25
CA PHE A 131 4.37 -27.38 4.46
C PHE A 131 4.54 -28.10 3.12
N TYR A 132 5.31 -29.19 3.12
CA TYR A 132 5.58 -29.99 1.91
C TYR A 132 4.50 -31.06 1.63
N ASP A 133 3.41 -31.03 2.38
CA ASP A 133 2.30 -31.99 2.29
C ASP A 133 1.18 -31.53 1.35
N GLY A 134 1.28 -30.32 0.79
CA GLY A 134 0.30 -29.75 -0.13
C GLY A 134 -0.89 -29.07 0.56
N SER A 135 -0.85 -28.90 1.89
CA SER A 135 -1.82 -28.08 2.62
C SER A 135 -1.68 -26.58 2.30
N GLU A 136 -2.74 -25.82 2.60
CA GLU A 136 -2.68 -24.36 2.54
C GLU A 136 -1.67 -23.82 3.58
N PRO A 137 -0.99 -22.71 3.29
CA PRO A 137 0.02 -22.18 4.18
C PRO A 137 -0.60 -21.60 5.45
N LEU A 138 0.15 -21.63 6.55
CA LEU A 138 -0.19 -20.78 7.69
C LEU A 138 0.16 -19.35 7.34
N GLN A 139 -0.81 -18.45 7.50
CA GLN A 139 -0.65 -17.04 7.17
C GLN A 139 -0.73 -16.16 8.40
N LYS A 140 0.10 -15.12 8.45
CA LYS A 140 -0.02 -14.06 9.45
C LYS A 140 0.42 -12.72 8.89
N VAL A 141 -0.40 -11.70 9.16
CA VAL A 141 -0.03 -10.31 8.93
C VAL A 141 0.69 -9.76 10.16
N VAL A 142 1.85 -9.14 9.95
CA VAL A 142 2.61 -8.46 11.00
C VAL A 142 2.93 -7.03 10.60
N SER A 143 2.85 -6.10 11.55
CA SER A 143 3.35 -4.74 11.33
C SER A 143 4.87 -4.70 11.41
N THR A 144 5.49 -3.81 10.65
CA THR A 144 6.90 -3.43 10.75
C THR A 144 7.21 -3.02 12.19
N GLY A 145 8.08 -3.79 12.87
CA GLY A 145 8.38 -3.65 14.30
C GLY A 145 7.92 -4.84 15.18
N ASN A 146 7.04 -5.71 14.69
CA ASN A 146 6.75 -6.98 15.38
C ASN A 146 7.87 -7.98 15.09
N THR A 147 8.66 -8.29 16.10
CA THR A 147 9.86 -9.13 15.96
C THR A 147 9.61 -10.60 16.27
N THR A 148 8.38 -10.99 16.66
CA THR A 148 8.08 -12.38 17.03
C THR A 148 6.71 -12.87 16.57
N TRP A 149 6.66 -14.13 16.14
CA TRP A 149 5.45 -14.91 15.93
C TRP A 149 5.58 -16.25 16.63
N ARG A 150 4.69 -16.50 17.60
CA ARG A 150 4.53 -17.79 18.27
C ARG A 150 3.14 -18.37 18.03
N MET A 151 3.05 -19.70 17.91
CA MET A 151 1.81 -20.49 17.90
C MET A 151 1.88 -21.61 18.93
#